data_AF-A0A2E1UU85-F1
#
_entry.id   AF-A0A2E1UU85-F1
#
_cell.length_a   1.000
_cell.length_b   1.000
_cell.length_c   1.000
_cell.angle_alpha   90.00
_cell.angle_beta   90.00
_cell.angle_gamma   90.00
#
_symmetry.space_group_name_H-M   'P 1'
#
loop_
_entity.id
_entity.type
_entity.pdbx_description
1 polymer ?
#
loop_
_entity_poly.entity_id
_entity_poly.type
_entity_poly.pdbx_seq_one_letter_code
_entity_poly.pdbx_strand_id
1 'polypeptide(L)'
;MFLFLLDYLSSLNTNFLVFEYITLRAIFSIITALLISLLLGPYIIKKFSINNLSEVIRDDGPKSHLSKAGTPTMGGLLILSSLLITTLIWSDLENKYTQYLILTTLFFAAIGFIDDYTKLTKNKNGMPARLKIILQFFVAGIISILMFSQIESVQEQQFIIPFFKHIVIDLGIYFIPLTILVIVSTSNAVNLTDGLDGLAIMPIVLVSGALGVFAYLSGNINFSEYLLIPYVKDSAEITIFIGALIGSGLGFLWFNTYPAQLFMGDVGALSLGAAVGLMAVIVR
;
A
#
# COMPACT_ATOMS: atom_id res chain seq x y z
N MET A 1 13.82 -4.76 -14.39
CA MET A 1 13.91 -5.61 -15.61
C MET A 1 13.18 -4.98 -16.78
N PHE A 2 11.95 -4.48 -16.61
CA PHE A 2 11.22 -3.78 -17.67
C PHE A 2 11.78 -2.38 -17.97
N LEU A 3 12.20 -1.60 -16.96
CA LEU A 3 12.89 -0.32 -17.19
C LEU A 3 14.21 -0.51 -17.94
N PHE A 4 15.07 -1.46 -17.53
CA PHE A 4 16.27 -1.79 -18.32
C PHE A 4 16.00 -2.16 -19.78
N LEU A 5 14.86 -2.83 -20.05
CA LEU A 5 14.43 -3.10 -21.43
C LEU A 5 14.02 -1.82 -22.15
N LEU A 6 13.30 -0.91 -21.48
CA LEU A 6 12.92 0.39 -22.03
C LEU A 6 14.14 1.27 -22.29
N ASP A 7 15.13 1.27 -21.41
CA ASP A 7 16.40 1.99 -21.58
C ASP A 7 17.18 1.44 -22.78
N TYR A 8 17.20 0.11 -22.95
CA TYR A 8 17.78 -0.51 -24.14
C TYR A 8 17.01 -0.12 -25.41
N LEU A 9 15.67 -0.12 -25.38
CA LEU A 9 14.86 0.28 -26.53
C LEU A 9 14.97 1.78 -26.83
N SER A 10 15.15 2.63 -25.82
CA SER A 10 15.36 4.08 -26.00
C SER A 10 16.71 4.38 -26.65
N SER A 11 17.73 3.55 -26.38
CA SER A 11 19.02 3.61 -27.09
C SER A 11 18.90 3.27 -28.58
N LEU A 12 17.90 2.47 -28.97
CA LEU A 12 17.63 2.11 -30.37
C LEU A 12 16.68 3.09 -31.06
N ASN A 13 15.71 3.66 -30.33
CA ASN A 13 14.75 4.64 -30.84
C ASN A 13 14.32 5.60 -29.73
N THR A 14 14.57 6.89 -29.94
CA THR A 14 14.28 7.97 -28.98
C THR A 14 12.80 8.08 -28.60
N ASN A 15 11.87 7.55 -29.40
CA ASN A 15 10.45 7.55 -29.05
C ASN A 15 10.14 6.79 -27.75
N PHE A 16 10.99 5.83 -27.35
CA PHE A 16 10.81 5.09 -26.10
C PHE A 16 11.21 5.88 -24.84
N LEU A 17 11.89 7.02 -24.97
CA LEU A 17 12.18 7.93 -23.84
C LEU A 17 10.91 8.41 -23.13
N VAL A 18 9.77 8.37 -23.81
CA VAL A 18 8.48 8.73 -23.22
C VAL A 18 8.14 7.87 -21.99
N PHE A 19 8.65 6.63 -21.93
CA PHE A 19 8.44 5.73 -20.80
C PHE A 19 9.33 6.03 -19.59
N GLU A 20 10.30 6.95 -19.68
CA GLU A 20 11.08 7.40 -18.54
C GLU A 20 10.29 8.41 -17.68
N TYR A 21 9.33 9.12 -18.29
CA TYR A 21 8.51 10.11 -17.58
C TYR A 21 7.66 9.47 -16.49
N ILE A 22 7.88 9.91 -15.24
CA ILE A 22 7.15 9.45 -14.04
C ILE A 22 5.63 9.58 -14.22
N THR A 23 5.17 10.67 -14.84
CA THR A 23 3.74 10.91 -15.07
C THR A 23 3.12 9.87 -16.00
N LEU A 24 3.81 9.51 -17.09
CA LEU A 24 3.34 8.47 -18.00
C LEU A 24 3.36 7.10 -17.32
N ARG A 25 4.46 6.77 -16.63
CA ARG A 25 4.57 5.51 -15.87
C ARG A 25 3.49 5.39 -14.80
N ALA A 26 3.15 6.48 -14.11
CA ALA A 26 2.07 6.50 -13.13
C ALA A 26 0.70 6.24 -13.77
N ILE A 27 0.39 6.87 -14.92
CA ILE A 27 -0.86 6.61 -15.66
C ILE A 27 -0.94 5.15 -16.09
N PHE A 28 0.13 4.61 -16.69
CA PHE A 28 0.15 3.22 -17.10
C PHE A 28 0.11 2.26 -15.93
N SER A 29 0.69 2.62 -14.78
CA SER A 29 0.58 1.85 -13.55
C SER A 29 -0.88 1.75 -13.08
N ILE A 30 -1.62 2.86 -13.08
CA ILE A 30 -3.07 2.85 -12.75
C ILE A 30 -3.83 1.92 -13.70
N ILE A 31 -3.65 2.08 -15.01
CA ILE A 31 -4.38 1.30 -16.02
C ILE A 31 -4.00 -0.19 -15.93
N THR A 32 -2.71 -0.49 -15.78
CA THR A 32 -2.19 -1.87 -15.71
C THR A 32 -2.73 -2.57 -14.46
N ALA A 33 -2.67 -1.93 -13.29
CA ALA A 33 -3.21 -2.51 -12.07
C ALA A 33 -4.73 -2.66 -12.14
N LEU A 34 -5.45 -1.68 -12.68
CA LEU A 34 -6.89 -1.80 -12.87
C LEU A 34 -7.24 -3.03 -13.75
N LEU A 35 -6.55 -3.18 -14.88
CA LEU A 35 -6.78 -4.30 -15.81
C LEU A 35 -6.43 -5.64 -15.17
N ILE A 36 -5.28 -5.76 -14.48
CA ILE A 36 -4.89 -6.99 -13.79
C ILE A 36 -5.95 -7.36 -12.74
N SER A 37 -6.40 -6.39 -11.95
CA SER A 37 -7.43 -6.60 -10.92
C SER A 37 -8.77 -7.06 -11.53
N LEU A 38 -9.24 -6.41 -12.61
CA LEU A 38 -10.49 -6.78 -13.30
C LEU A 38 -10.41 -8.15 -13.99
N LEU A 39 -9.26 -8.52 -14.55
CA LEU A 39 -9.07 -9.81 -15.22
C LEU A 39 -8.90 -10.96 -14.23
N LEU A 40 -8.17 -10.75 -13.13
CA LEU A 40 -7.95 -11.77 -12.10
C LEU A 40 -9.14 -11.93 -11.14
N GLY A 41 -9.94 -10.88 -10.94
CA GLY A 41 -11.06 -10.87 -10.01
C GLY A 41 -12.03 -12.05 -10.17
N PRO A 42 -12.63 -12.27 -11.36
CA PRO A 42 -13.56 -13.38 -11.58
C PRO A 42 -12.94 -14.76 -11.31
N TYR A 43 -11.66 -14.93 -11.66
CA TYR A 43 -10.93 -16.18 -11.40
C TYR A 43 -10.73 -16.42 -9.90
N ILE A 44 -10.31 -15.40 -9.16
CA ILE A 44 -10.12 -15.47 -7.70
C ILE A 44 -11.44 -15.74 -6.98
N ILE A 45 -12.51 -15.01 -7.35
CA ILE A 45 -13.85 -15.19 -6.76
C ILE A 45 -14.33 -16.63 -6.97
N LYS A 46 -14.23 -17.15 -8.19
CA LYS A 46 -14.63 -18.54 -8.50
C LYS A 46 -13.81 -19.55 -7.69
N LYS A 47 -12.49 -19.36 -7.61
CA LYS A 47 -11.59 -20.28 -6.89
C LYS A 47 -11.86 -20.30 -5.39
N PHE A 48 -12.09 -19.15 -4.77
CA PHE A 48 -12.36 -19.07 -3.33
C PHE A 48 -13.79 -19.45 -2.94
N SER A 49 -14.76 -19.21 -3.83
CA SER A 49 -16.14 -19.69 -3.66
C SER A 49 -16.23 -21.23 -3.65
N ILE A 50 -15.49 -21.91 -4.54
CA ILE A 50 -15.49 -23.38 -4.62
C ILE A 50 -14.84 -24.04 -3.39
N ASN A 51 -13.88 -23.37 -2.75
CA ASN A 51 -13.12 -23.93 -1.64
C ASN A 51 -13.75 -23.69 -0.25
N ASN A 52 -14.98 -23.17 -0.17
CA ASN A 52 -15.66 -22.81 1.09
C ASN A 52 -14.81 -21.90 2.00
N LEU A 53 -13.97 -21.03 1.41
CA LEU A 53 -13.18 -20.02 2.14
C LEU A 53 -14.04 -18.78 2.45
N SER A 54 -15.27 -19.02 2.87
CA SER A 54 -16.23 -17.99 3.23
C SER A 54 -16.07 -17.66 4.71
N GLU A 55 -16.16 -16.38 5.06
CA GLU A 55 -16.04 -15.94 6.45
C GLU A 55 -17.11 -16.59 7.34
N VAL A 56 -16.66 -17.18 8.45
CA VAL A 56 -17.55 -17.65 9.50
C VAL A 56 -17.89 -16.47 10.39
N ILE A 57 -19.11 -15.95 10.24
CA ILE A 57 -19.61 -14.78 10.97
C ILE A 57 -19.50 -15.02 12.47
N ARG A 58 -18.95 -14.05 13.21
CA ARG A 58 -18.91 -14.07 14.68
C ARG A 58 -20.28 -13.68 15.25
N ASP A 59 -20.69 -14.34 16.32
CA ASP A 59 -21.99 -14.13 16.97
C ASP A 59 -22.10 -12.77 17.71
N ASP A 60 -20.99 -12.06 17.90
CA ASP A 60 -20.89 -10.79 18.64
C ASP A 60 -20.93 -9.52 17.75
N GLY A 61 -21.14 -9.66 16.44
CA GLY A 61 -21.19 -8.55 15.47
C GLY A 61 -22.58 -7.91 15.26
N PRO A 62 -22.65 -6.71 14.64
CA PRO A 62 -23.92 -6.07 14.31
C PRO A 62 -24.81 -6.96 13.41
N LYS A 63 -26.14 -6.96 13.62
CA LYS A 63 -27.09 -7.81 12.87
C LYS A 63 -27.05 -7.63 11.35
N SER A 64 -26.56 -6.51 10.83
CA SER A 64 -26.32 -6.25 9.40
C SER A 64 -25.23 -7.15 8.77
N HIS A 65 -24.39 -7.80 9.59
CA HIS A 65 -23.38 -8.76 9.12
C HIS A 65 -23.94 -10.18 8.91
N LEU A 66 -25.13 -10.48 9.45
CA LEU A 66 -25.73 -11.83 9.38
C LEU A 66 -26.22 -12.20 7.97
N SER A 67 -26.50 -11.21 7.10
CA SER A 67 -26.92 -11.43 5.70
C SER A 67 -25.75 -11.63 4.73
N LYS A 68 -24.49 -11.57 5.18
CA LYS A 68 -23.28 -11.61 4.35
C LYS A 68 -22.60 -12.99 4.30
N ALA A 69 -23.27 -14.03 4.80
CA ALA A 69 -22.75 -15.38 4.84
C ALA A 69 -22.47 -15.92 3.41
N GLY A 70 -21.25 -16.41 3.17
CA GLY A 70 -20.87 -17.06 1.91
C GLY A 70 -19.90 -16.28 1.03
N THR A 71 -19.70 -14.98 1.27
CA THR A 71 -18.75 -14.18 0.49
C THR A 71 -17.30 -14.59 0.82
N PRO A 72 -16.45 -14.89 -0.19
CA PRO A 72 -15.07 -15.26 0.05
C PRO A 72 -14.27 -14.12 0.69
N THR A 73 -13.49 -14.46 1.71
CA THR A 73 -12.49 -13.56 2.32
C THR A 73 -11.11 -13.78 1.66
N MET A 74 -10.14 -12.89 1.86
CA MET A 74 -8.82 -12.83 1.18
C MET A 74 -8.75 -12.09 -0.18
N GLY A 75 -9.69 -11.18 -0.45
CA GLY A 75 -9.64 -10.27 -1.59
C GLY A 75 -8.43 -9.33 -1.60
N GLY A 76 -7.79 -9.13 -0.46
CA GLY A 76 -6.48 -8.49 -0.38
C GLY A 76 -5.44 -9.14 -1.28
N LEU A 77 -5.52 -10.45 -1.55
CA LEU A 77 -4.61 -11.11 -2.50
C LEU A 77 -4.80 -10.61 -3.93
N LEU A 78 -6.04 -10.27 -4.33
CA LEU A 78 -6.31 -9.66 -5.63
C LEU A 78 -5.65 -8.28 -5.72
N ILE A 79 -5.85 -7.45 -4.70
CA ILE A 79 -5.26 -6.10 -4.63
C ILE A 79 -3.73 -6.20 -4.68
N LEU A 80 -3.14 -7.02 -3.81
CA LEU A 80 -1.70 -7.12 -3.65
C LEU A 80 -0.99 -7.73 -4.84
N SER A 81 -1.56 -8.78 -5.46
CA SER A 81 -0.99 -9.34 -6.68
C SER A 81 -0.99 -8.30 -7.80
N SER A 82 -2.11 -7.60 -7.99
CA SER A 82 -2.22 -6.52 -8.97
C SER A 82 -1.26 -5.37 -8.69
N LEU A 83 -1.19 -4.90 -7.45
CA LEU A 83 -0.31 -3.84 -6.98
C LEU A 83 1.16 -4.22 -7.23
N LEU A 84 1.61 -5.34 -6.68
CA LEU A 84 3.02 -5.74 -6.71
C LEU A 84 3.50 -6.07 -8.12
N ILE A 85 2.71 -6.79 -8.93
CA ILE A 85 3.06 -7.07 -10.32
C ILE A 85 3.21 -5.76 -11.10
N THR A 86 2.28 -4.83 -10.94
CA THR A 86 2.32 -3.54 -11.63
C THR A 86 3.52 -2.71 -11.19
N THR A 87 3.79 -2.63 -9.89
CA THR A 87 4.98 -1.97 -9.35
C THR A 87 6.25 -2.57 -9.95
N LEU A 88 6.41 -3.90 -9.93
CA LEU A 88 7.59 -4.57 -10.50
C LEU A 88 7.80 -4.31 -12.00
N ILE A 89 6.73 -4.00 -12.74
CA ILE A 89 6.79 -3.63 -14.16
C ILE A 89 7.22 -2.16 -14.30
N TRP A 90 6.57 -1.23 -13.62
CA TRP A 90 6.68 0.19 -13.93
C TRP A 90 7.66 0.99 -13.04
N SER A 91 7.91 0.54 -11.82
CA SER A 91 8.78 1.25 -10.89
C SER A 91 10.25 0.86 -11.05
N ASP A 92 11.12 1.82 -10.76
CA ASP A 92 12.53 1.61 -10.53
C ASP A 92 12.75 0.88 -9.21
N LEU A 93 13.35 -0.30 -9.33
CA LEU A 93 13.62 -1.20 -8.21
C LEU A 93 14.95 -0.87 -7.52
N GLU A 94 15.77 0.02 -8.08
CA GLU A 94 16.95 0.56 -7.41
C GLU A 94 16.57 1.66 -6.41
N ASN A 95 15.38 2.25 -6.57
CA ASN A 95 14.85 3.25 -5.66
C ASN A 95 14.55 2.66 -4.26
N LYS A 96 15.24 3.19 -3.24
CA LYS A 96 15.10 2.73 -1.84
C LYS A 96 13.67 2.84 -1.30
N TYR A 97 12.92 3.88 -1.67
CA TYR A 97 11.54 4.07 -1.20
C TYR A 97 10.59 3.04 -1.80
N THR A 98 10.74 2.73 -3.09
CA THR A 98 10.01 1.63 -3.74
C THR A 98 10.29 0.30 -3.03
N GLN A 99 11.55 0.02 -2.70
CA GLN A 99 11.93 -1.20 -1.98
C GLN A 99 11.27 -1.27 -0.59
N TYR A 100 11.30 -0.18 0.18
CA TYR A 100 10.65 -0.14 1.50
C TYR A 100 9.14 -0.40 1.40
N LEU A 101 8.48 0.18 0.39
CA LEU A 101 7.04 -0.03 0.16
C LEU A 101 6.73 -1.48 -0.22
N ILE A 102 7.51 -2.09 -1.11
CA ILE A 102 7.36 -3.50 -1.48
C ILE A 102 7.55 -4.40 -0.25
N LEU A 103 8.64 -4.21 0.51
CA LEU A 103 8.94 -5.01 1.70
C LEU A 103 7.85 -4.87 2.77
N THR A 104 7.46 -3.63 3.08
CA THR A 104 6.39 -3.34 4.05
C THR A 104 5.09 -4.01 3.66
N THR A 105 4.70 -3.85 2.38
CA THR A 105 3.49 -4.46 1.84
C THR A 105 3.54 -5.99 1.95
N LEU A 106 4.64 -6.62 1.53
CA LEU A 106 4.80 -8.08 1.56
C LEU A 106 4.77 -8.65 2.98
N PHE A 107 5.49 -8.04 3.93
CA PHE A 107 5.55 -8.56 5.29
C PHE A 107 4.24 -8.36 6.05
N PHE A 108 3.58 -7.20 5.91
CA PHE A 108 2.26 -7.00 6.52
C PHE A 108 1.19 -7.86 5.85
N ALA A 109 1.29 -8.10 4.54
CA ALA A 109 0.43 -9.05 3.84
C ALA A 109 0.63 -10.48 4.36
N ALA A 110 1.87 -10.89 4.64
CA ALA A 110 2.16 -12.20 5.23
C ALA A 110 1.53 -12.34 6.63
N ILE A 111 1.61 -11.30 7.47
CA ILE A 111 0.93 -11.28 8.78
C ILE A 111 -0.59 -11.43 8.61
N GLY A 112 -1.19 -10.64 7.72
CA GLY A 112 -2.64 -10.72 7.43
C GLY A 112 -3.05 -12.06 6.84
N PHE A 113 -2.23 -12.64 5.97
CA PHE A 113 -2.48 -13.96 5.38
C PHE A 113 -2.45 -15.07 6.43
N ILE A 114 -1.49 -15.04 7.35
CA ILE A 114 -1.43 -16.00 8.45
C ILE A 114 -2.67 -15.87 9.33
N ASP A 115 -3.14 -14.65 9.59
CA ASP A 115 -4.35 -14.41 10.38
C ASP A 115 -5.61 -14.94 9.69
N ASP A 116 -5.86 -14.54 8.44
CA ASP A 116 -7.02 -14.96 7.66
C ASP A 116 -7.02 -16.48 7.43
N TYR A 117 -5.86 -17.06 7.11
CA TYR A 117 -5.73 -18.50 6.95
C TYR A 117 -6.02 -19.25 8.26
N THR A 118 -5.62 -18.70 9.42
CA THR A 118 -5.91 -19.27 10.73
C THR A 118 -7.40 -19.19 11.05
N LYS A 119 -8.07 -18.07 10.72
CA LYS A 119 -9.54 -17.90 10.83
C LYS A 119 -10.30 -18.97 10.06
N LEU A 120 -9.83 -19.31 8.87
CA LEU A 120 -10.48 -20.26 7.98
C LEU A 120 -10.22 -21.73 8.34
N THR A 121 -9.06 -22.07 8.90
CA THR A 121 -8.65 -23.48 9.05
C THR A 121 -8.61 -24.00 10.49
N LYS A 122 -8.24 -23.15 11.47
CA LYS A 122 -7.90 -23.62 12.82
C LYS A 122 -8.76 -22.98 13.91
N ASN A 123 -8.84 -21.66 13.92
CA ASN A 123 -9.45 -20.92 15.00
C ASN A 123 -10.22 -19.73 14.43
N LYS A 124 -11.55 -19.72 14.59
CA LYS A 124 -12.44 -18.64 14.10
C LYS A 124 -12.02 -17.24 14.57
N ASN A 125 -11.29 -17.14 15.68
CA ASN A 125 -10.79 -15.87 16.20
C ASN A 125 -9.48 -15.38 15.55
N GLY A 126 -8.86 -16.19 14.68
CA GLY A 126 -7.58 -15.88 14.05
C GLY A 126 -6.38 -16.01 14.97
N MET A 127 -5.32 -15.28 14.65
CA MET A 127 -4.12 -15.14 15.45
C MET A 127 -4.43 -14.35 16.74
N PRO A 128 -3.80 -14.70 17.89
CA PRO A 128 -3.90 -13.88 19.08
C PRO A 128 -3.49 -12.43 18.79
N ALA A 129 -4.34 -11.46 19.19
CA ALA A 129 -4.12 -10.04 18.91
C ALA A 129 -2.74 -9.54 19.39
N ARG A 130 -2.26 -10.05 20.53
CA ARG A 130 -0.91 -9.72 21.05
C ARG A 130 0.20 -10.15 20.10
N LEU A 131 0.10 -11.36 19.52
CA LEU A 131 1.09 -11.86 18.56
C LEU A 131 1.04 -11.04 17.27
N LYS A 132 -0.16 -10.71 16.77
CA LYS A 132 -0.35 -9.87 15.58
C LYS A 132 0.35 -8.52 15.74
N ILE A 133 0.12 -7.83 16.86
CA ILE A 133 0.75 -6.54 17.16
C ILE A 133 2.27 -6.70 17.30
N ILE A 134 2.77 -7.72 18.01
CA ILE A 134 4.22 -7.97 18.15
C ILE A 134 4.88 -8.14 16.79
N LEU A 135 4.27 -8.91 15.88
CA LEU A 135 4.79 -9.11 14.52
C LEU A 135 4.79 -7.80 13.71
N GLN A 136 3.73 -7.00 13.81
CA GLN A 136 3.66 -5.70 13.13
C GLN A 136 4.75 -4.75 13.64
N PHE A 137 4.94 -4.65 14.97
CA PHE A 137 6.01 -3.85 15.58
C PHE A 137 7.40 -4.35 15.17
N PHE A 138 7.59 -5.66 15.10
CA PHE A 138 8.86 -6.26 14.68
C PHE A 138 9.20 -5.91 13.23
N VAL A 139 8.24 -6.11 12.30
CA VAL A 139 8.42 -5.77 10.88
C VAL A 139 8.63 -4.27 10.71
N ALA A 140 7.76 -3.43 11.31
CA ALA A 140 7.90 -1.98 11.23
C ALA A 140 9.23 -1.51 11.84
N GLY A 141 9.72 -2.15 12.89
CA GLY A 141 11.03 -1.89 13.48
C GLY A 141 12.17 -2.15 12.52
N ILE A 142 12.16 -3.30 11.83
CA ILE A 142 13.17 -3.62 10.80
C ILE A 142 13.14 -2.58 9.68
N ILE A 143 11.96 -2.26 9.14
CA ILE A 143 11.82 -1.26 8.08
C ILE A 143 12.32 0.10 8.54
N SER A 144 11.95 0.54 9.75
CA SER A 144 12.35 1.85 10.29
C SER A 144 13.86 1.94 10.52
N ILE A 145 14.50 0.85 10.97
CA ILE A 145 15.97 0.78 11.13
C ILE A 145 16.66 0.82 9.76
N LEU A 146 16.13 0.10 8.77
CA LEU A 146 16.68 0.12 7.40
C LEU A 146 16.56 1.51 6.76
N MET A 147 15.43 2.18 6.95
CA MET A 147 15.26 3.57 6.51
C MET A 147 16.27 4.48 7.20
N PHE A 148 16.40 4.38 8.53
CA PHE A 148 17.29 5.23 9.31
C PHE A 148 18.77 5.04 8.94
N SER A 149 19.20 3.82 8.63
CA SER A 149 20.59 3.53 8.24
C SER A 149 20.95 3.99 6.83
N GLN A 150 19.96 4.29 5.99
CA GLN A 150 20.11 4.73 4.60
C GLN A 150 19.67 6.18 4.38
N ILE A 151 19.58 6.97 5.46
CA ILE A 151 19.38 8.42 5.38
C ILE A 151 20.63 9.05 4.75
N GLU A 152 20.44 9.80 3.66
CA GLU A 152 21.51 10.55 3.01
C GLU A 152 21.48 12.04 3.37
N SER A 153 20.31 12.54 3.74
CA SER A 153 20.07 13.96 4.00
C SER A 153 19.32 14.17 5.32
N VAL A 154 19.64 15.25 6.05
CA VAL A 154 18.98 15.57 7.33
C VAL A 154 17.48 15.73 7.14
N GLN A 155 17.08 16.22 5.96
CA GLN A 155 15.69 16.34 5.56
C GLN A 155 14.96 15.01 5.78
N GLU A 156 15.48 13.85 5.39
CA GLU A 156 14.77 12.56 5.46
C GLU A 156 14.27 12.15 6.85
N GLN A 157 14.82 12.73 7.92
CA GLN A 157 14.41 12.49 9.31
C GLN A 157 13.75 13.69 9.98
N GLN A 158 13.38 14.72 9.20
CA GLN A 158 12.71 15.91 9.72
C GLN A 158 11.21 15.70 9.82
N PHE A 159 10.65 16.08 10.96
CA PHE A 159 9.22 16.20 11.16
C PHE A 159 8.76 17.63 10.86
N ILE A 160 7.88 17.76 9.88
CA ILE A 160 7.31 19.05 9.47
C ILE A 160 6.00 19.23 10.22
N ILE A 161 5.79 20.40 10.82
CA ILE A 161 4.47 20.75 11.33
C ILE A 161 3.70 21.48 10.21
N PRO A 162 2.60 20.91 9.69
CA PRO A 162 1.79 21.58 8.69
C PRO A 162 1.39 22.99 9.15
N PHE A 163 1.24 23.91 8.20
CA PHE A 163 0.94 25.34 8.42
C PHE A 163 2.07 26.17 9.05
N PHE A 164 3.05 25.56 9.72
CA PHE A 164 4.20 26.24 10.31
C PHE A 164 5.49 25.95 9.53
N LYS A 165 5.68 26.61 8.39
CA LYS A 165 6.80 26.37 7.46
C LYS A 165 8.22 26.49 8.07
N HIS A 166 8.33 27.17 9.22
CA HIS A 166 9.61 27.37 9.92
C HIS A 166 9.84 26.39 11.08
N ILE A 167 8.82 25.63 11.48
CA ILE A 167 8.94 24.66 12.56
C ILE A 167 9.23 23.30 11.95
N VAL A 168 10.51 22.97 11.90
CA VAL A 168 11.02 21.69 11.43
C VAL A 168 11.80 21.07 12.58
N ILE A 169 11.42 19.84 12.97
CA ILE A 169 12.03 19.14 14.09
C ILE A 169 12.91 18.02 13.55
N ASP A 170 14.21 18.09 13.80
CA ASP A 170 15.14 16.99 13.50
C ASP A 170 14.90 15.85 14.50
N LEU A 171 14.35 14.72 14.04
CA LEU A 171 13.99 13.62 14.93
C LEU A 171 15.21 12.82 15.40
N GLY A 172 16.28 12.77 14.59
CA GLY A 172 17.42 11.89 14.88
C GLY A 172 16.95 10.46 15.12
N ILE A 173 17.42 9.84 16.20
CA ILE A 173 17.04 8.47 16.58
C ILE A 173 15.53 8.30 16.87
N TYR A 174 14.81 9.38 17.21
CA TYR A 174 13.36 9.35 17.43
C TYR A 174 12.56 9.13 16.13
N PHE A 175 13.21 9.22 14.96
CA PHE A 175 12.63 8.82 13.68
C PHE A 175 12.15 7.36 13.70
N ILE A 176 12.92 6.47 14.33
CA ILE A 176 12.61 5.03 14.38
C ILE A 176 11.29 4.78 15.13
N PRO A 177 11.12 5.16 16.41
CA PRO A 177 9.88 4.89 17.14
C PRO A 177 8.67 5.60 16.53
N LEU A 178 8.84 6.81 15.95
CA LEU A 178 7.75 7.49 15.26
C LEU A 178 7.31 6.73 14.01
N THR A 179 8.26 6.27 13.17
CA THR A 179 7.95 5.51 11.95
C THR A 179 7.24 4.20 12.29
N ILE A 180 7.70 3.48 13.32
CA ILE A 180 7.02 2.28 13.83
C ILE A 180 5.58 2.61 14.22
N LEU A 181 5.39 3.68 15.01
CA LEU A 181 4.07 4.08 15.47
C LEU A 181 3.14 4.39 14.31
N VAL A 182 3.59 5.17 13.31
CA VAL A 182 2.77 5.53 12.15
C VAL A 182 2.39 4.29 11.35
N ILE A 183 3.35 3.45 10.97
CA ILE A 183 3.09 2.24 10.17
C ILE A 183 2.10 1.30 10.89
N VAL A 184 2.36 0.99 12.16
CA VAL A 184 1.50 0.06 12.92
C VAL A 184 0.12 0.66 13.17
N SER A 185 0.04 1.96 13.51
CA SER A 185 -1.24 2.62 13.79
C SER A 185 -2.10 2.71 12.54
N THR A 186 -1.54 3.11 11.39
CA THR A 186 -2.30 3.20 10.13
C THR A 186 -2.73 1.82 9.65
N SER A 187 -1.87 0.80 9.78
CA SER A 187 -2.22 -0.60 9.47
C SER A 187 -3.45 -1.08 10.26
N ASN A 188 -3.48 -0.85 11.58
CA ASN A 188 -4.61 -1.24 12.42
C ASN A 188 -5.83 -0.34 12.20
N ALA A 189 -5.65 0.96 11.94
CA ALA A 189 -6.76 1.87 11.65
C ALA A 189 -7.52 1.45 10.38
N VAL A 190 -6.80 1.03 9.34
CA VAL A 190 -7.42 0.49 8.12
C VAL A 190 -8.13 -0.83 8.40
N ASN A 191 -7.52 -1.74 9.16
CA ASN A 191 -8.16 -2.99 9.57
C ASN A 191 -9.47 -2.78 10.35
N LEU A 192 -9.50 -1.80 11.27
CA LEU A 192 -10.71 -1.44 12.01
C LEU A 192 -11.79 -0.81 11.12
N THR A 193 -11.39 -0.17 10.02
CA THR A 193 -12.31 0.49 9.07
C THR A 193 -12.92 -0.52 8.08
N ASP A 194 -12.25 -1.64 7.82
CA ASP A 194 -12.66 -2.69 6.87
C ASP A 194 -13.78 -3.60 7.43
N GLY A 195 -14.85 -2.99 7.95
CA GLY A 195 -16.03 -3.67 8.47
C GLY A 195 -17.27 -3.59 7.57
N LEU A 196 -17.26 -2.79 6.50
CA LEU A 196 -18.39 -2.60 5.59
C LEU A 196 -17.94 -2.62 4.12
N ASP A 197 -18.84 -3.05 3.24
CA ASP A 197 -18.62 -3.19 1.80
C ASP A 197 -18.15 -1.85 1.19
N GLY A 198 -16.97 -1.84 0.57
CA GLY A 198 -16.38 -0.67 -0.06
C GLY A 198 -15.88 0.41 0.90
N LEU A 199 -16.01 0.24 2.21
CA LEU A 199 -15.75 1.31 3.18
C LEU A 199 -14.26 1.63 3.33
N ALA A 200 -13.40 0.62 3.37
CA ALA A 200 -11.96 0.84 3.60
C ALA A 200 -11.21 1.23 2.33
N ILE A 201 -11.49 0.60 1.18
CA ILE A 201 -10.66 0.77 -0.01
C ILE A 201 -10.74 2.17 -0.62
N MET A 202 -11.92 2.81 -0.61
CA MET A 202 -12.08 4.14 -1.19
C MET A 202 -11.30 5.23 -0.43
N PRO A 203 -11.36 5.31 0.91
CA PRO A 203 -10.48 6.18 1.68
C PRO A 203 -8.99 5.93 1.40
N ILE A 204 -8.55 4.68 1.30
CA ILE A 204 -7.15 4.35 0.98
C ILE A 204 -6.78 4.94 -0.40
N VAL A 205 -7.60 4.70 -1.43
CA VAL A 205 -7.37 5.22 -2.79
C VAL A 205 -7.27 6.75 -2.79
N LEU A 206 -8.17 7.44 -2.09
CA LEU A 206 -8.19 8.91 -2.03
C LEU A 206 -6.98 9.47 -1.25
N VAL A 207 -6.66 8.90 -0.09
CA VAL A 207 -5.50 9.32 0.73
C VAL A 207 -4.20 9.04 0.00
N SER A 208 -4.04 7.85 -0.60
CA SER A 208 -2.88 7.53 -1.44
C SER A 208 -2.76 8.48 -2.63
N GLY A 209 -3.86 8.85 -3.28
CA GLY A 209 -3.86 9.83 -4.36
C GLY A 209 -3.33 11.19 -3.91
N ALA A 210 -3.76 11.68 -2.75
CA ALA A 210 -3.24 12.92 -2.16
C ALA A 210 -1.73 12.81 -1.84
N LEU A 211 -1.31 11.70 -1.22
CA LEU A 211 0.12 11.44 -0.95
C LEU A 211 0.93 11.33 -2.25
N GLY A 212 0.33 10.87 -3.35
CA GLY A 212 0.99 10.76 -4.66
C GLY A 212 1.29 12.11 -5.29
N VAL A 213 0.42 13.10 -5.04
CA VAL A 213 0.69 14.50 -5.41
C VAL A 213 1.89 15.02 -4.61
N PHE A 214 1.93 14.79 -3.30
CA PHE A 214 3.08 15.18 -2.47
C PHE A 214 4.37 14.47 -2.88
N ALA A 215 4.34 13.16 -3.14
CA ALA A 215 5.49 12.42 -3.64
C ALA A 215 6.07 13.03 -4.93
N TYR A 216 5.20 13.36 -5.89
CA TYR A 216 5.62 13.95 -7.16
C TYR A 216 6.22 15.36 -6.98
N LEU A 217 5.59 16.20 -6.15
CA LEU A 217 6.03 17.58 -5.93
C LEU A 217 7.32 17.64 -5.10
N SER A 218 7.40 16.88 -4.01
CA SER A 218 8.59 16.81 -3.14
C SER A 218 9.78 16.16 -3.85
N GLY A 219 9.55 15.29 -4.83
CA GLY A 219 10.61 14.68 -5.64
C GLY A 219 11.11 15.55 -6.79
N ASN A 220 10.53 16.73 -7.02
CA ASN A 220 10.97 17.66 -8.06
C ASN A 220 11.54 18.94 -7.43
N ILE A 221 12.82 19.22 -7.70
CA ILE A 221 13.51 20.36 -7.07
C ILE A 221 12.82 21.70 -7.34
N ASN A 222 12.37 21.94 -8.58
CA ASN A 222 11.73 23.20 -8.97
C ASN A 222 10.38 23.39 -8.25
N PHE A 223 9.57 22.33 -8.17
CA PHE A 223 8.28 22.41 -7.47
C PHE A 223 8.44 22.51 -5.97
N SER A 224 9.38 21.75 -5.39
CA SER A 224 9.67 21.77 -3.96
C SER A 224 10.11 23.17 -3.49
N GLU A 225 10.98 23.82 -4.25
CA GLU A 225 11.46 25.18 -3.99
C GLU A 225 10.34 26.21 -4.14
N TYR A 226 9.55 26.13 -5.21
CA TYR A 226 8.43 27.05 -5.46
C TYR A 226 7.35 26.97 -4.38
N LEU A 227 6.98 25.76 -3.94
CA LEU A 227 5.92 25.54 -2.94
C LEU A 227 6.42 25.68 -1.49
N LEU A 228 7.74 25.75 -1.31
CA LEU A 228 8.42 25.74 -0.01
C LEU A 228 8.06 24.47 0.79
N ILE A 229 8.15 23.31 0.12
CA ILE A 229 8.03 21.99 0.73
C ILE A 229 9.41 21.29 0.68
N PRO A 230 9.73 20.38 1.61
CA PRO A 230 11.03 19.74 1.60
C PRO A 230 11.27 18.88 0.36
N TYR A 231 12.42 19.10 -0.26
CA TYR A 231 12.88 18.26 -1.35
C TYR A 231 13.31 16.89 -0.81
N VAL A 232 12.70 15.83 -1.36
CA VAL A 232 13.05 14.45 -1.04
C VAL A 232 13.48 13.79 -2.35
N LYS A 233 14.79 13.71 -2.54
CA LYS A 233 15.41 13.13 -3.72
C LYS A 233 14.82 11.73 -3.98
N ASP A 234 14.47 11.44 -5.23
CA ASP A 234 13.94 10.14 -5.68
C ASP A 234 12.57 9.74 -5.10
N SER A 235 11.88 10.60 -4.33
CA SER A 235 10.54 10.29 -3.79
C SER A 235 9.43 10.27 -4.85
N ALA A 236 9.63 10.92 -6.00
CA ALA A 236 8.64 10.95 -7.08
C ALA A 236 8.38 9.56 -7.69
N GLU A 237 9.31 8.61 -7.52
CA GLU A 237 9.13 7.23 -7.99
C GLU A 237 7.97 6.52 -7.26
N ILE A 238 7.67 6.93 -6.02
CA ILE A 238 6.56 6.41 -5.20
C ILE A 238 5.20 6.67 -5.87
N THR A 239 5.09 7.72 -6.72
CA THR A 239 3.88 8.00 -7.48
C THR A 239 3.47 6.82 -8.37
N ILE A 240 4.42 5.99 -8.82
CA ILE A 240 4.13 4.78 -9.62
C ILE A 240 3.52 3.68 -8.76
N PHE A 241 4.05 3.46 -7.55
CA PHE A 241 3.47 2.53 -6.57
C PHE A 241 2.05 2.97 -6.17
N ILE A 242 1.86 4.27 -5.95
CA ILE A 242 0.55 4.87 -5.66
C ILE A 242 -0.41 4.68 -6.84
N GLY A 243 0.08 4.86 -8.08
CA GLY A 243 -0.71 4.57 -9.27
C GLY A 243 -1.19 3.12 -9.30
N ALA A 244 -0.30 2.17 -8.99
CA ALA A 244 -0.65 0.75 -8.90
C ALA A 244 -1.68 0.49 -7.79
N LEU A 245 -1.55 1.18 -6.65
CA LEU A 245 -2.50 1.08 -5.53
C LEU A 245 -3.88 1.60 -5.94
N ILE A 246 -3.94 2.78 -6.56
CA ILE A 246 -5.19 3.36 -7.04
C ILE A 246 -5.85 2.42 -8.05
N GLY A 247 -5.11 1.94 -9.05
CA GLY A 247 -5.65 1.03 -10.07
C GLY A 247 -6.16 -0.29 -9.48
N SER A 248 -5.36 -0.93 -8.64
CA SER A 248 -5.73 -2.20 -7.99
C SER A 248 -6.91 -2.04 -7.04
N GLY A 249 -6.94 -0.93 -6.28
CA GLY A 249 -8.02 -0.58 -5.36
C GLY A 249 -9.34 -0.29 -6.06
N LEU A 250 -9.32 0.47 -7.16
CA LEU A 250 -10.51 0.69 -8.00
C LEU A 250 -10.99 -0.60 -8.67
N GLY A 251 -10.08 -1.47 -9.12
CA GLY A 251 -10.44 -2.77 -9.66
C GLY A 251 -11.04 -3.70 -8.62
N PHE A 252 -10.52 -3.69 -7.38
CA PHE A 252 -11.10 -4.45 -6.28
C PHE A 252 -12.46 -3.90 -5.86
N LEU A 253 -12.62 -2.58 -5.84
CA LEU A 253 -13.88 -1.93 -5.51
C LEU A 253 -15.03 -2.42 -6.41
N TRP A 254 -14.77 -2.67 -7.69
CA TRP A 254 -15.75 -3.26 -8.61
C TRP A 254 -16.39 -4.56 -8.09
N PHE A 255 -15.63 -5.36 -7.34
CA PHE A 255 -16.10 -6.60 -6.73
C PHE A 255 -16.51 -6.46 -5.26
N ASN A 256 -16.22 -5.31 -4.64
CA ASN A 256 -16.45 -5.06 -3.22
C ASN A 256 -17.56 -4.04 -2.95
N THR A 257 -18.04 -3.32 -3.96
CA THR A 257 -19.25 -2.47 -3.86
C THR A 257 -20.47 -3.29 -3.48
N TYR A 258 -21.35 -2.71 -2.65
CA TYR A 258 -22.56 -3.40 -2.20
C TYR A 258 -23.46 -3.84 -3.36
N PRO A 259 -23.92 -5.10 -3.39
CA PRO A 259 -23.56 -6.21 -2.48
C PRO A 259 -22.19 -6.82 -2.82
N ALA A 260 -21.29 -6.90 -1.83
CA ALA A 260 -19.91 -7.36 -2.06
C ALA A 260 -19.81 -8.83 -2.51
N GLN A 261 -18.94 -9.09 -3.47
CA GLN A 261 -18.59 -10.43 -3.99
C GLN A 261 -17.28 -10.95 -3.40
N LEU A 262 -16.45 -10.07 -2.83
CA LEU A 262 -15.15 -10.39 -2.29
C LEU A 262 -14.83 -9.43 -1.13
N PHE A 263 -14.43 -9.96 0.03
CA PHE A 263 -13.96 -9.15 1.17
C PHE A 263 -12.45 -8.96 1.15
N MET A 264 -11.96 -7.82 1.62
CA MET A 264 -10.53 -7.50 1.59
C MET A 264 -9.75 -8.39 2.56
N GLY A 265 -10.25 -8.56 3.79
CA GLY A 265 -9.60 -9.38 4.82
C GLY A 265 -8.35 -8.73 5.40
N ASP A 266 -7.76 -9.34 6.43
CA ASP A 266 -6.57 -8.82 7.11
C ASP A 266 -5.37 -8.73 6.15
N VAL A 267 -5.28 -9.60 5.14
CA VAL A 267 -4.26 -9.54 4.09
C VAL A 267 -4.19 -8.14 3.47
N GLY A 268 -5.33 -7.62 3.01
CA GLY A 268 -5.39 -6.33 2.32
C GLY A 268 -5.35 -5.17 3.30
N ALA A 269 -6.12 -5.24 4.38
CA ALA A 269 -6.26 -4.12 5.29
C ALA A 269 -4.94 -3.79 6.01
N LEU A 270 -4.22 -4.81 6.51
CA LEU A 270 -2.96 -4.59 7.21
C LEU A 270 -1.85 -4.08 6.28
N SER A 271 -1.75 -4.65 5.08
CA SER A 271 -0.70 -4.30 4.12
C SER A 271 -0.90 -2.91 3.51
N LEU A 272 -2.11 -2.58 3.07
CA LEU A 272 -2.43 -1.27 2.50
C LEU A 272 -2.32 -0.17 3.55
N GLY A 273 -2.80 -0.40 4.78
CA GLY A 273 -2.65 0.58 5.86
C GLY A 273 -1.19 0.82 6.24
N ALA A 274 -0.37 -0.24 6.29
CA ALA A 274 1.08 -0.10 6.53
C ALA A 274 1.77 0.66 5.39
N ALA A 275 1.41 0.38 4.13
CA ALA A 275 1.93 1.10 2.97
C ALA A 275 1.54 2.58 3.01
N VAL A 276 0.29 2.93 3.33
CA VAL A 276 -0.15 4.33 3.49
C VAL A 276 0.61 5.04 4.60
N GLY A 277 0.79 4.39 5.76
CA GLY A 277 1.58 4.94 6.86
C GLY A 277 3.03 5.21 6.44
N LEU A 278 3.66 4.26 5.74
CA LEU A 278 5.02 4.43 5.23
C LEU A 278 5.11 5.54 4.17
N MET A 279 4.17 5.61 3.24
CA MET A 279 4.13 6.69 2.24
C MET A 279 4.04 8.05 2.92
N ALA A 280 3.20 8.20 3.95
CA ALA A 280 3.10 9.42 4.74
C ALA A 280 4.44 9.77 5.42
N VAL A 281 5.17 8.79 5.98
CA VAL A 281 6.50 9.04 6.56
C VAL A 281 7.51 9.51 5.50
N ILE A 282 7.45 8.96 4.28
CA ILE A 282 8.38 9.34 3.22
C ILE A 282 8.10 10.74 2.67
N VAL A 283 6.82 11.07 2.44
CA VAL A 283 6.40 12.33 1.81
C VAL A 283 6.14 13.47 2.80
N ARG A 284 5.97 13.13 4.09
CA ARG A 284 5.93 13.97 5.31
C ARG A 284 4.72 14.88 5.48
#